data_AF-A0A849FXG6-F1
#
_entry.id   AF-A0A849FXG6-F1
#
_cell.length_a   1.000
_cell.length_b   1.000
_cell.length_c   1.000
_cell.angle_alpha   90.00
_cell.angle_beta   90.00
_cell.angle_gamma   90.00
#
_symmetry.space_group_name_H-M   'P 1'
#
loop_
_entity.id
_entity.type
_entity.pdbx_description
1 polymer ?
#
loop_
_entity_poly.entity_id
_entity_poly.type
_entity_poly.pdbx_seq_one_letter_code
_entity_poly.pdbx_strand_id
1 'polypeptide(L)'
;FIVSWVNPDETYADVGLDSYVDEGFLTAINEVKKITGEEQVNAVGYCIAGTTLALALSLLKKRKDKSIKSATFFTALTDFEDPGEMGVFLEDDFVDGIERQVADQGYLHSFFMSRTFSFLRANDLIYGPAIRSYMMGEAPPAFDLLYWNGDSTNLPGRFVVEYLRGLCQENQFAKGELELFGEKLGMKDITVPVCAITCETDHIAAWKGSYNGVSQFKSKDKTFIVSESGHIAGIINPPSKKKYGHYTNDGPMEDPEAWLEGADYHEGSWWPRWESWLKKRSGKKVPARIPGDESHPVLCPAPGTYVLRSTKI
;
A
#
# COMPACT_ATOMS: atom_id res chain seq x y z
N PHE A 1 9.49 0.46 13.22
CA PHE A 1 8.20 1.05 13.60
C PHE A 1 7.15 0.64 12.58
N ILE A 2 5.90 0.45 13.01
CA ILE A 2 4.78 0.04 12.16
C ILE A 2 3.59 0.91 12.56
N VAL A 3 2.84 1.43 11.58
CA VAL A 3 1.59 2.14 11.83
C VAL A 3 0.46 1.12 11.91
N SER A 4 -0.28 1.11 13.02
CA SER A 4 -1.50 0.33 13.17
C SER A 4 -2.69 1.28 13.03
N TRP A 5 -3.41 1.16 11.92
CA TRP A 5 -4.58 1.99 11.65
C TRP A 5 -5.75 1.57 12.53
N VAL A 6 -6.51 2.55 13.02
CA VAL A 6 -7.77 2.29 13.72
C VAL A 6 -8.82 1.83 12.72
N ASN A 7 -9.67 0.88 13.11
CA ASN A 7 -10.87 0.54 12.37
C ASN A 7 -11.93 1.63 12.65
N PRO A 8 -12.30 2.46 11.65
CA PRO A 8 -13.13 3.64 11.88
C PRO A 8 -14.60 3.27 12.11
N ASP A 9 -15.27 4.14 12.85
CA ASP A 9 -16.72 4.17 13.05
C ASP A 9 -17.27 5.53 12.58
N GLU A 10 -18.54 5.84 12.86
CA GLU A 10 -19.18 7.09 12.48
C GLU A 10 -18.47 8.35 12.99
N THR A 11 -17.68 8.25 14.06
CA THR A 11 -16.94 9.40 14.63
C THR A 11 -15.75 9.82 13.77
N TYR A 12 -15.37 9.01 12.78
CA TYR A 12 -14.29 9.28 11.84
C TYR A 12 -14.79 9.85 10.51
N ALA A 13 -16.07 10.19 10.36
CA ALA A 13 -16.67 10.52 9.07
C ALA A 13 -15.93 11.61 8.26
N ASP A 14 -15.41 12.62 8.96
CA ASP A 14 -14.72 13.77 8.37
C ASP A 14 -13.22 13.52 8.07
N VAL A 15 -12.70 12.33 8.40
CA VAL A 15 -11.32 11.95 8.11
C VAL A 15 -11.15 11.74 6.61
N GLY A 16 -10.33 12.59 6.00
CA GLY A 16 -10.01 12.57 4.57
C GLY A 16 -8.58 12.14 4.26
N LEU A 17 -8.19 12.23 2.99
CA LEU A 17 -6.81 12.01 2.53
C LEU A 17 -5.82 12.92 3.25
N ASP A 18 -6.20 14.18 3.51
CA ASP A 18 -5.43 15.14 4.29
C ASP A 18 -5.14 14.63 5.71
N SER A 19 -6.17 14.18 6.43
CA SER A 19 -6.01 13.61 7.78
C SER A 19 -5.08 12.40 7.80
N TYR A 20 -5.22 11.47 6.85
CA TYR A 20 -4.30 10.32 6.77
C TYR A 20 -2.86 10.75 6.50
N VAL A 21 -2.64 11.76 5.65
CA VAL A 21 -1.30 12.30 5.39
C VAL A 21 -0.72 12.95 6.65
N ASP A 22 -1.44 13.87 7.29
CA ASP A 22 -0.91 14.69 8.39
C ASP A 22 -0.92 13.96 9.74
N GLU A 23 -2.09 13.49 10.18
CA GLU A 23 -2.29 12.82 11.47
C GLU A 23 -1.84 11.36 11.44
N GLY A 24 -1.77 10.75 10.26
CA GLY A 24 -1.23 9.40 10.06
C GLY A 24 0.27 9.42 9.77
N PHE A 25 0.63 9.65 8.50
CA PHE A 25 2.00 9.49 8.01
C PHE A 25 2.98 10.48 8.65
N LEU A 26 2.70 11.78 8.59
CA LEU A 26 3.62 12.81 9.07
C LEU A 26 3.80 12.74 10.59
N THR A 27 2.70 12.50 11.32
CA THR A 27 2.76 12.27 12.77
C THR A 27 3.63 11.06 13.11
N ALA A 28 3.41 9.90 12.46
CA ALA A 28 4.22 8.71 12.70
C ALA A 28 5.71 8.95 12.38
N ILE A 29 6.03 9.62 11.27
CA ILE A 29 7.41 9.98 10.90
C ILE A 29 8.04 10.85 11.99
N ASN A 30 7.32 11.87 12.46
CA ASN A 30 7.81 12.78 13.49
C ASN A 30 8.06 12.06 14.82
N GLU A 31 7.14 11.18 15.25
CA GLU A 31 7.32 10.38 16.47
C GLU A 31 8.51 9.42 16.36
N VAL A 32 8.69 8.77 15.20
CA VAL A 32 9.88 7.92 14.98
C VAL A 32 11.17 8.73 15.10
N LYS A 33 11.22 9.94 14.52
CA LYS A 33 12.40 10.81 14.62
C LYS A 33 12.67 11.24 16.06
N LYS A 34 11.63 11.60 16.83
CA LYS A 34 11.76 11.94 18.26
C LYS A 34 12.29 10.77 19.08
N ILE A 35 11.72 9.57 18.90
CA ILE A 35 12.13 8.36 19.63
C ILE A 35 13.56 7.94 19.27
N THR A 36 13.94 8.07 18.00
CA THR A 36 15.23 7.54 17.53
C THR A 36 16.38 8.55 17.57
N GLY A 37 16.06 9.84 17.61
CA GLY A 37 17.00 10.95 17.42
C GLY A 37 17.49 11.13 15.97
N GLU A 38 16.95 10.37 15.01
CA GLU A 38 17.37 10.42 13.60
C GLU A 38 16.69 11.57 12.85
N GLU A 39 17.42 12.24 11.97
CA GLU A 39 16.87 13.32 11.14
C GLU A 39 16.00 12.82 9.98
N GLN A 40 16.27 11.60 9.51
CA GLN A 40 15.59 11.01 8.35
C GLN A 40 15.20 9.56 8.63
N VAL A 41 14.11 9.10 8.02
CA VAL A 41 13.64 7.71 8.06
C VAL A 41 13.53 7.11 6.67
N ASN A 42 13.65 5.79 6.56
CA ASN A 42 13.23 5.06 5.36
C ASN A 42 11.75 4.67 5.53
N ALA A 43 10.91 4.98 4.55
CA ALA A 43 9.47 4.74 4.61
C ALA A 43 9.04 3.60 3.70
N VAL A 44 7.99 2.88 4.10
CA VAL A 44 7.36 1.81 3.33
C VAL A 44 5.87 2.07 3.28
N GLY A 45 5.27 1.97 2.10
CA GLY A 45 3.82 1.98 1.90
C GLY A 45 3.40 0.73 1.11
N TYR A 46 2.34 0.07 1.56
CA TYR A 46 1.82 -1.16 0.96
C TYR A 46 0.36 -0.93 0.52
N CYS A 47 0.05 -1.24 -0.75
CA CYS A 47 -1.27 -1.06 -1.34
C CYS A 47 -1.71 0.42 -1.22
N ILE A 48 -2.88 0.67 -0.65
CA ILE A 48 -3.42 2.03 -0.46
C ILE A 48 -2.47 2.94 0.33
N ALA A 49 -1.72 2.39 1.30
CA ALA A 49 -0.73 3.14 2.05
C ALA A 49 0.49 3.54 1.19
N GLY A 50 0.76 2.83 0.08
CA GLY A 50 1.74 3.24 -0.92
C GLY A 50 1.26 4.46 -1.70
N THR A 51 -0.01 4.50 -2.10
CA THR A 51 -0.63 5.68 -2.73
C THR A 51 -0.56 6.88 -1.80
N THR A 52 -0.97 6.75 -0.54
CA THR A 52 -0.90 7.83 0.44
C THR A 52 0.53 8.24 0.78
N LEU A 53 1.49 7.30 0.82
CA LEU A 53 2.91 7.63 0.98
C LEU A 53 3.40 8.50 -0.18
N ALA A 54 2.97 8.25 -1.42
CA ALA A 54 3.31 9.07 -2.57
C ALA A 54 2.79 10.51 -2.43
N LEU A 55 1.57 10.68 -1.93
CA LEU A 55 1.01 12.00 -1.59
C LEU A 55 1.85 12.71 -0.52
N ALA A 56 2.17 12.00 0.57
CA ALA A 56 2.99 12.55 1.65
C ALA A 56 4.38 12.97 1.14
N LEU A 57 5.02 12.18 0.27
CA LEU A 57 6.31 12.53 -0.33
C LEU A 57 6.22 13.78 -1.22
N SER A 58 5.15 13.91 -2.00
CA SER A 58 4.91 15.10 -2.83
C SER A 58 4.71 16.33 -1.94
N LEU A 59 3.91 16.24 -0.88
CA LEU A 59 3.72 17.34 0.08
C LEU A 59 5.02 17.74 0.78
N LEU A 60 5.80 16.76 1.27
CA LEU A 60 7.10 17.01 1.91
C LEU A 60 8.06 17.71 0.95
N LYS A 61 8.02 17.37 -0.34
CA LYS A 61 8.81 18.06 -1.37
C LYS A 61 8.43 19.54 -1.48
N LYS A 62 7.14 19.87 -1.51
CA LYS A 62 6.65 21.27 -1.54
C LYS A 62 7.08 22.04 -0.30
N ARG A 63 6.98 21.40 0.87
CA ARG A 63 7.41 21.94 2.17
C ARG A 63 8.93 21.98 2.35
N LYS A 64 9.71 21.46 1.40
CA LYS A 64 11.17 21.30 1.46
C LYS A 64 11.65 20.49 2.68
N ASP A 65 10.78 19.62 3.18
CA ASP A 65 11.07 18.72 4.28
C ASP A 65 11.86 17.51 3.76
N LYS A 66 12.95 17.18 4.46
CA LYS A 66 13.88 16.10 4.10
C LYS A 66 13.77 14.89 5.02
N SER A 67 12.68 14.74 5.76
CA SER A 67 12.49 13.68 6.76
C SER A 67 12.49 12.27 6.15
N ILE A 68 12.26 12.11 4.84
CA ILE A 68 12.35 10.81 4.18
C ILE A 68 13.68 10.66 3.44
N LYS A 69 14.43 9.62 3.80
CA LYS A 69 15.68 9.23 3.15
C LYS A 69 15.46 8.42 1.89
N SER A 70 14.53 7.47 1.94
CA SER A 70 14.11 6.64 0.81
C SER A 70 12.70 6.12 1.03
N ALA A 71 12.04 5.72 -0.05
CA ALA A 71 10.69 5.18 -0.04
C ALA A 71 10.66 3.80 -0.69
N THR A 72 9.88 2.89 -0.12
CA THR A 72 9.57 1.59 -0.70
C THR A 72 8.06 1.47 -0.91
N PHE A 73 7.65 0.98 -2.08
CA PHE A 73 6.25 0.74 -2.44
C PHE A 73 6.05 -0.75 -2.66
N PHE A 74 5.12 -1.36 -1.94
CA PHE A 74 4.68 -2.73 -2.18
C PHE A 74 3.31 -2.67 -2.86
N THR A 75 3.21 -3.23 -4.08
CA THR A 75 1.97 -3.38 -4.87
C THR A 75 1.02 -2.20 -4.72
N ALA A 76 1.51 -1.02 -5.09
CA ALA A 76 0.81 0.24 -4.91
C ALA A 76 0.67 0.97 -6.25
N LEU A 77 -0.53 1.47 -6.52
CA LEU A 77 -0.81 2.33 -7.66
C LEU A 77 -0.67 3.80 -7.26
N THR A 78 -0.02 4.59 -8.11
CA THR A 78 0.02 6.06 -8.01
C THR A 78 -0.47 6.73 -9.28
N ASP A 79 -0.71 5.92 -10.32
CA ASP A 79 -1.37 6.25 -11.56
C ASP A 79 -2.50 5.25 -11.74
N PHE A 80 -3.72 5.75 -11.90
CA PHE A 80 -4.94 4.95 -12.04
C PHE A 80 -5.53 5.03 -13.46
N GLU A 81 -4.76 5.49 -14.46
CA GLU A 81 -5.24 5.57 -15.85
C GLU A 81 -5.72 4.22 -16.40
N ASP A 82 -5.02 3.14 -16.05
CA ASP A 82 -5.47 1.76 -16.29
C ASP A 82 -5.91 1.12 -14.97
N PRO A 83 -7.22 1.09 -14.66
CA PRO A 83 -7.73 0.48 -13.44
C PRO A 83 -7.75 -1.05 -13.51
N GLY A 84 -7.43 -1.67 -14.66
CA GLY A 84 -7.49 -3.12 -14.85
C GLY A 84 -8.85 -3.71 -14.47
N GLU A 85 -8.83 -4.87 -13.81
CA GLU A 85 -10.06 -5.59 -13.40
C GLU A 85 -10.89 -4.83 -12.36
N MET A 86 -10.30 -3.86 -11.66
CA MET A 86 -11.03 -2.98 -10.72
C MET A 86 -11.94 -1.97 -11.43
N GLY A 87 -11.76 -1.74 -12.73
CA GLY A 87 -12.49 -0.70 -13.48
C GLY A 87 -14.02 -0.81 -13.38
N VAL A 88 -14.56 -2.03 -13.30
CA VAL A 88 -16.02 -2.25 -13.17
C VAL A 88 -16.59 -1.73 -11.84
N PHE A 89 -15.75 -1.59 -10.81
CA PHE A 89 -16.12 -1.03 -9.51
C PHE A 89 -15.81 0.47 -9.40
N LEU A 90 -15.35 1.08 -10.49
CA LEU A 90 -15.05 2.51 -10.59
C LEU A 90 -16.00 3.24 -11.54
N GLU A 91 -17.07 2.59 -12.00
CA GLU A 91 -18.14 3.25 -12.75
C GLU A 91 -18.98 4.15 -11.83
N ASP A 92 -19.52 5.24 -12.38
CA ASP A 92 -20.27 6.24 -11.61
C ASP A 92 -21.44 5.63 -10.83
N ASP A 93 -22.18 4.69 -11.41
CA ASP A 93 -23.31 4.04 -10.73
C ASP A 93 -22.88 3.33 -9.42
N PHE A 94 -21.68 2.73 -9.41
CA PHE A 94 -21.15 2.04 -8.23
C PHE A 94 -20.61 3.05 -7.20
N VAL A 95 -19.82 4.03 -7.65
CA VAL A 95 -19.22 5.04 -6.77
C VAL A 95 -20.28 5.96 -6.18
N ASP A 96 -21.31 6.35 -6.94
CA ASP A 96 -22.51 7.05 -6.46
C ASP A 96 -23.20 6.27 -5.33
N GLY A 97 -23.28 4.94 -5.46
CA GLY A 97 -23.84 4.07 -4.44
C GLY A 97 -23.05 4.12 -3.14
N ILE A 98 -21.71 4.07 -3.24
CA ILE A 98 -20.80 4.24 -2.11
C ILE A 98 -20.98 5.63 -1.48
N GLU A 99 -21.02 6.69 -2.29
CA GLU A 99 -21.21 8.07 -1.82
C GLU A 99 -22.51 8.23 -1.01
N ARG A 100 -23.63 7.69 -1.52
CA ARG A 100 -24.91 7.72 -0.79
C ARG A 100 -24.82 6.95 0.52
N GLN A 101 -24.15 5.80 0.55
CA GLN A 101 -23.98 5.03 1.77
C GLN A 101 -23.14 5.78 2.80
N VAL A 102 -21.99 6.31 2.40
CA VAL A 102 -21.09 6.99 3.35
C VAL A 102 -21.63 8.34 3.79
N ALA A 103 -22.46 9.00 2.97
CA ALA A 103 -23.19 10.20 3.38
C ALA A 103 -24.23 9.92 4.48
N ASP A 104 -24.80 8.72 4.52
CA ASP A 104 -25.75 8.29 5.56
C ASP A 104 -25.03 7.77 6.82
N GLN A 105 -24.02 6.92 6.64
CA GLN A 105 -23.37 6.20 7.75
C GLN A 105 -22.11 6.88 8.29
N GLY A 106 -21.51 7.80 7.54
CA GLY A 106 -20.22 8.42 7.86
C GLY A 106 -19.00 7.55 7.51
N TYR A 107 -19.16 6.27 7.19
CA TYR A 107 -18.07 5.38 6.82
C TYR A 107 -18.52 4.30 5.84
N LEU A 108 -17.58 3.75 5.06
CA LEU A 108 -17.82 2.58 4.23
C LEU A 108 -17.68 1.32 5.09
N HIS A 109 -18.78 0.59 5.25
CA HIS A 109 -18.78 -0.65 6.01
C HIS A 109 -17.90 -1.72 5.33
N SER A 110 -17.07 -2.40 6.13
CA SER A 110 -16.08 -3.41 5.69
C SER A 110 -16.67 -4.50 4.79
N PHE A 111 -17.94 -4.84 5.01
CA PHE A 111 -18.73 -5.76 4.19
C PHE A 111 -18.66 -5.45 2.69
N PHE A 112 -18.76 -4.18 2.28
CA PHE A 112 -18.76 -3.81 0.86
C PHE A 112 -17.39 -4.05 0.23
N MET A 113 -16.30 -3.64 0.90
CA MET A 113 -14.94 -3.93 0.45
C MET A 113 -14.68 -5.44 0.35
N SER A 114 -15.05 -6.19 1.39
CA SER A 114 -14.88 -7.65 1.43
C SER A 114 -15.57 -8.33 0.24
N ARG A 115 -16.79 -7.86 -0.11
CA ARG A 115 -17.53 -8.36 -1.27
C ARG A 115 -16.84 -8.02 -2.59
N THR A 116 -16.41 -6.78 -2.79
CA THR A 116 -15.68 -6.35 -3.99
C THR A 116 -14.42 -7.20 -4.21
N PHE A 117 -13.58 -7.36 -3.19
CA PHE A 117 -12.38 -8.21 -3.29
C PHE A 117 -12.70 -9.69 -3.55
N SER A 118 -13.78 -10.21 -2.96
CA SER A 118 -14.22 -11.58 -3.20
C SER A 118 -14.68 -11.81 -4.65
N PHE A 119 -15.30 -10.79 -5.28
CA PHE A 119 -15.70 -10.86 -6.68
C PHE A 119 -14.51 -10.85 -7.64
N LEU A 120 -13.49 -10.04 -7.37
CA LEU A 120 -12.26 -9.98 -8.19
C LEU A 120 -11.49 -11.31 -8.22
N ARG A 121 -11.67 -12.16 -7.20
CA ARG A 121 -11.02 -13.47 -7.13
C ARG A 121 -12.03 -14.59 -6.91
N ALA A 122 -13.19 -14.52 -7.56
CA ALA A 122 -14.25 -15.50 -7.37
C ALA A 122 -13.78 -16.95 -7.60
N ASN A 123 -12.93 -17.19 -8.60
CA ASN A 123 -12.39 -18.53 -8.86
C ASN A 123 -11.46 -19.04 -7.75
N ASP A 124 -10.58 -18.18 -7.22
CA ASP A 124 -9.58 -18.58 -6.23
C ASP A 124 -10.11 -18.58 -4.79
N LEU A 125 -11.03 -17.66 -4.47
CA LEU A 125 -11.55 -17.43 -3.12
C LEU A 125 -12.92 -18.04 -2.87
N ILE A 126 -13.74 -18.26 -3.92
CA ILE A 126 -15.10 -18.80 -3.78
C ILE A 126 -15.19 -20.18 -4.43
N TYR A 127 -15.10 -20.27 -5.77
CA TYR A 127 -15.42 -21.50 -6.51
C TYR A 127 -14.40 -22.61 -6.31
N GLY A 128 -13.09 -22.33 -6.40
CA GLY A 128 -12.04 -23.32 -6.23
C GLY A 128 -12.07 -23.98 -4.84
N PRO A 129 -12.10 -23.20 -3.74
CA PRO A 129 -12.30 -23.73 -2.39
C PRO A 129 -13.63 -24.48 -2.24
N ALA A 130 -14.74 -23.96 -2.77
CA ALA A 130 -16.05 -24.61 -2.69
C ALA A 130 -16.09 -25.96 -3.43
N ILE A 131 -15.51 -26.05 -4.63
CA ILE A 131 -15.42 -27.30 -5.41
C ILE A 131 -14.57 -28.33 -4.66
N ARG A 132 -13.39 -27.96 -4.14
CA ARG A 132 -12.55 -28.87 -3.35
C ARG A 132 -13.28 -29.36 -2.10
N SER A 133 -13.94 -28.46 -1.38
CA SER A 133 -14.68 -28.82 -0.18
C SER A 133 -15.88 -29.72 -0.47
N TYR A 134 -16.69 -29.36 -1.46
CA TYR A 134 -17.92 -30.09 -1.79
C TYR A 134 -17.66 -31.39 -2.55
N MET A 135 -16.80 -31.37 -3.59
CA MET A 135 -16.57 -32.53 -4.45
C MET A 135 -15.49 -33.47 -3.93
N MET A 136 -14.46 -32.95 -3.26
CA MET A 136 -13.30 -33.76 -2.82
C MET A 136 -13.31 -34.06 -1.32
N GLY A 137 -14.23 -33.46 -0.54
CA GLY A 137 -14.26 -33.61 0.92
C GLY A 137 -13.04 -33.02 1.63
N GLU A 138 -12.26 -32.20 0.93
CA GLU A 138 -11.06 -31.56 1.46
C GLU A 138 -11.47 -30.34 2.28
N ALA A 139 -11.05 -30.26 3.55
CA ALA A 139 -11.23 -29.03 4.32
C ALA A 139 -10.52 -27.88 3.58
N PRO A 140 -11.15 -26.69 3.43
CA PRO A 140 -10.43 -25.55 2.89
C PRO A 140 -9.20 -25.32 3.76
N PRO A 141 -8.00 -25.22 3.17
CA PRO A 141 -6.79 -25.10 3.96
C PRO A 141 -6.90 -23.85 4.85
N ALA A 142 -6.66 -24.02 6.15
CA ALA A 142 -6.59 -22.91 7.09
C ALA A 142 -5.36 -22.06 6.74
N PHE A 143 -5.55 -21.12 5.81
CA PHE A 143 -4.54 -20.15 5.43
C PHE A 143 -4.63 -18.97 6.39
N ASP A 144 -3.52 -18.65 7.04
CA ASP A 144 -3.25 -17.37 7.68
C ASP A 144 -3.69 -16.17 6.82
N LEU A 145 -3.47 -16.25 5.50
CA LEU A 145 -3.90 -15.24 4.53
C LEU A 145 -5.43 -15.10 4.44
N LEU A 146 -6.17 -16.20 4.55
CA LEU A 146 -7.65 -16.15 4.52
C LEU A 146 -8.20 -15.55 5.81
N TYR A 147 -7.56 -15.84 6.96
CA TYR A 147 -7.93 -15.18 8.22
C TYR A 147 -7.72 -13.67 8.14
N TRP A 148 -6.53 -13.24 7.67
CA TRP A 148 -6.25 -11.82 7.45
C TRP A 148 -7.23 -11.16 6.48
N ASN A 149 -7.58 -11.83 5.37
CA ASN A 149 -8.54 -11.30 4.40
C ASN A 149 -9.97 -11.20 4.97
N GLY A 150 -10.36 -12.13 5.84
CA GLY A 150 -11.66 -12.12 6.50
C GLY A 150 -11.81 -11.05 7.58
N ASP A 151 -10.70 -10.60 8.17
CA ASP A 151 -10.65 -9.54 9.19
C ASP A 151 -10.67 -8.15 8.54
N SER A 152 -11.77 -7.83 7.86
CA SER A 152 -11.93 -6.60 7.10
C SER A 152 -12.17 -5.38 7.99
N THR A 153 -11.74 -4.21 7.53
CA THR A 153 -11.88 -2.92 8.21
C THR A 153 -12.81 -1.98 7.45
N ASN A 154 -13.43 -1.05 8.18
CA ASN A 154 -14.17 0.06 7.59
C ASN A 154 -13.20 1.09 7.00
N LEU A 155 -13.72 2.03 6.20
CA LEU A 155 -12.99 3.21 5.76
C LEU A 155 -13.79 4.49 6.04
N PRO A 156 -13.15 5.60 6.43
CA PRO A 156 -13.87 6.86 6.65
C PRO A 156 -14.56 7.36 5.37
N GLY A 157 -15.77 7.90 5.50
CA GLY A 157 -16.61 8.25 4.37
C GLY A 157 -15.95 9.25 3.44
N ARG A 158 -15.45 10.37 3.99
CA ARG A 158 -14.76 11.40 3.20
C ARG A 158 -13.53 10.83 2.48
N PHE A 159 -12.67 10.08 3.18
CA PHE A 159 -11.50 9.45 2.57
C PHE A 159 -11.85 8.56 1.38
N VAL A 160 -12.88 7.71 1.50
CA VAL A 160 -13.29 6.80 0.42
C VAL A 160 -13.70 7.59 -0.83
N VAL A 161 -14.50 8.64 -0.66
CA VAL A 161 -14.98 9.47 -1.78
C VAL A 161 -13.80 10.18 -2.44
N GLU A 162 -12.95 10.84 -1.65
CA GLU A 162 -11.76 11.53 -2.18
C GLU A 162 -10.81 10.56 -2.90
N TYR A 163 -10.65 9.34 -2.39
CA TYR A 163 -9.82 8.32 -3.02
C TYR A 163 -10.43 7.81 -4.33
N LEU A 164 -11.71 7.43 -4.33
CA LEU A 164 -12.36 6.86 -5.52
C LEU A 164 -12.57 7.92 -6.62
N ARG A 165 -13.12 9.08 -6.28
CA ARG A 165 -13.36 10.17 -7.25
C ARG A 165 -12.05 10.81 -7.68
N GLY A 166 -11.30 11.34 -6.72
CA GLY A 166 -10.11 12.15 -7.02
C GLY A 166 -8.94 11.33 -7.56
N LEU A 167 -8.66 10.17 -6.98
CA LEU A 167 -7.50 9.36 -7.37
C LEU A 167 -7.85 8.30 -8.40
N CYS A 168 -8.87 7.47 -8.17
CA CYS A 168 -9.14 6.35 -9.07
C CYS A 168 -9.83 6.75 -10.38
N GLN A 169 -10.87 7.59 -10.34
CA GLN A 169 -11.58 8.02 -11.55
C GLN A 169 -10.91 9.20 -12.23
N GLU A 170 -10.64 10.28 -11.49
CA GLU A 170 -10.11 11.51 -12.07
C GLU A 170 -8.58 11.51 -12.23
N ASN A 171 -7.87 10.57 -11.59
CA ASN A 171 -6.42 10.43 -11.66
C ASN A 171 -5.66 11.73 -11.34
N GLN A 172 -6.20 12.54 -10.42
CA GLN A 172 -5.72 13.90 -10.14
C GLN A 172 -4.25 13.93 -9.72
N PHE A 173 -3.76 12.92 -8.97
CA PHE A 173 -2.36 12.88 -8.54
C PHE A 173 -1.38 12.64 -9.69
N ALA A 174 -1.73 11.78 -10.65
CA ALA A 174 -0.93 11.55 -11.85
C ALA A 174 -0.87 12.79 -12.74
N LYS A 175 -2.01 13.48 -12.87
CA LYS A 175 -2.14 14.74 -13.61
C LYS A 175 -1.46 15.93 -12.92
N GLY A 176 -1.14 15.83 -11.63
CA GLY A 176 -0.55 16.92 -10.85
C GLY A 176 -1.57 17.98 -10.43
N GLU A 177 -2.83 17.58 -10.29
CA GLU A 177 -3.99 18.44 -10.05
C GLU A 177 -4.56 18.27 -8.64
N LEU A 178 -4.18 17.20 -7.92
CA LEU A 178 -4.65 16.93 -6.56
C LEU A 178 -4.18 18.04 -5.61
N GLU A 179 -5.11 18.75 -5.00
CA GLU A 179 -4.82 19.80 -4.02
C GLU A 179 -4.95 19.28 -2.59
N LEU A 180 -3.87 19.34 -1.82
CA LEU A 180 -3.88 19.05 -0.38
C LEU A 180 -3.05 20.10 0.35
N PHE A 181 -3.56 20.63 1.47
CA PHE A 181 -2.89 21.67 2.27
C PHE A 181 -2.52 22.93 1.46
N GLY A 182 -3.33 23.31 0.46
CA GLY A 182 -3.08 24.46 -0.43
C GLY A 182 -1.95 24.24 -1.44
N GLU A 183 -1.45 23.02 -1.58
CA GLU A 183 -0.40 22.64 -2.51
C GLU A 183 -0.95 21.69 -3.58
N LYS A 184 -0.58 21.92 -4.84
CA LYS A 184 -0.85 20.97 -5.93
C LYS A 184 0.20 19.87 -5.92
N LEU A 185 -0.22 18.67 -5.57
CA LEU A 185 0.61 17.48 -5.46
C LEU A 185 0.67 16.73 -6.79
N GLY A 186 1.82 16.13 -7.08
CA GLY A 186 1.97 15.26 -8.23
C GLY A 186 3.16 14.32 -8.15
N MET A 187 3.10 13.26 -8.95
CA MET A 187 4.11 12.20 -8.99
C MET A 187 5.54 12.70 -9.27
N LYS A 188 5.67 13.79 -10.04
CA LYS A 188 6.97 14.41 -10.36
C LYS A 188 7.68 15.00 -9.14
N ASP A 189 6.99 15.20 -8.02
CA ASP A 189 7.60 15.69 -6.77
C ASP A 189 8.39 14.60 -6.02
N ILE A 190 8.15 13.33 -6.34
CA ILE A 190 8.83 12.19 -5.73
C ILE A 190 10.25 12.12 -6.27
N THR A 191 11.20 12.55 -5.45
CA THR A 191 12.63 12.70 -5.83
C THR A 191 13.60 11.91 -4.94
N VAL A 192 13.10 11.28 -3.88
CA VAL A 192 13.89 10.38 -3.01
C VAL A 192 14.18 9.07 -3.75
N PRO A 193 15.24 8.32 -3.39
CA PRO A 193 15.43 6.96 -3.89
C PRO A 193 14.20 6.07 -3.64
N VAL A 194 13.80 5.31 -4.66
CA VAL A 194 12.59 4.48 -4.66
C VAL A 194 12.94 3.01 -4.93
N CYS A 195 12.35 2.12 -4.14
CA CYS A 195 12.27 0.70 -4.44
C CYS A 195 10.79 0.30 -4.56
N ALA A 196 10.35 -0.17 -5.72
CA ALA A 196 8.99 -0.63 -5.92
C ALA A 196 9.01 -2.14 -6.16
N ILE A 197 8.17 -2.86 -5.42
CA ILE A 197 7.99 -4.31 -5.55
C ILE A 197 6.54 -4.55 -5.91
N THR A 198 6.32 -5.28 -7.00
CA THR A 198 5.01 -5.66 -7.51
C THR A 198 4.93 -7.18 -7.64
N CYS A 199 3.78 -7.71 -8.06
CA CYS A 199 3.63 -9.13 -8.31
C CYS A 199 3.08 -9.40 -9.72
N GLU A 200 3.63 -10.41 -10.38
CA GLU A 200 3.38 -10.76 -11.78
C GLU A 200 1.89 -11.01 -12.06
N THR A 201 1.21 -11.70 -11.15
CA THR A 201 -0.22 -12.04 -11.26
C THR A 201 -1.07 -11.27 -10.25
N ASP A 202 -0.66 -10.04 -9.91
CA ASP A 202 -1.48 -9.12 -9.13
C ASP A 202 -2.60 -8.51 -9.99
N HIS A 203 -3.85 -8.81 -9.65
CA HIS A 203 -5.03 -8.25 -10.31
C HIS A 203 -5.59 -7.00 -9.60
N ILE A 204 -5.11 -6.70 -8.38
CA ILE A 204 -5.54 -5.54 -7.57
C ILE A 204 -4.70 -4.32 -7.93
N ALA A 205 -3.38 -4.47 -7.85
CA ALA A 205 -2.41 -3.45 -8.21
C ALA A 205 -1.51 -4.01 -9.32
N ALA A 206 -2.09 -4.14 -10.52
CA ALA A 206 -1.41 -4.69 -11.68
C ALA A 206 0.00 -4.10 -11.81
N TRP A 207 0.99 -4.98 -11.99
CA TRP A 207 2.39 -4.55 -11.96
C TRP A 207 2.71 -3.51 -13.03
N LYS A 208 2.02 -3.54 -14.17
CA LYS A 208 2.13 -2.55 -15.25
C LYS A 208 1.62 -1.17 -14.82
N GLY A 209 0.48 -1.09 -14.14
CA GLY A 209 -0.02 0.18 -13.57
C GLY A 209 0.94 0.75 -12.52
N SER A 210 1.48 -0.12 -11.66
CA SER A 210 2.51 0.27 -10.68
C SER A 210 3.81 0.74 -11.38
N TYR A 211 4.21 0.07 -12.46
CA TYR A 211 5.36 0.45 -13.28
C TYR A 211 5.18 1.83 -13.91
N ASN A 212 4.01 2.10 -14.49
CA ASN A 212 3.66 3.38 -15.09
C ASN A 212 3.67 4.53 -14.07
N GLY A 213 3.21 4.28 -12.84
CA GLY A 213 3.34 5.27 -11.76
C GLY A 213 4.80 5.57 -11.40
N VAL A 214 5.61 4.52 -11.17
CA VAL A 214 7.01 4.67 -10.78
C VAL A 214 7.88 5.27 -11.90
N SER A 215 7.55 5.00 -13.17
CA SER A 215 8.26 5.58 -14.31
C SER A 215 8.16 7.11 -14.31
N GLN A 216 7.05 7.68 -13.84
CA GLN A 216 6.79 9.11 -13.78
C GLN A 216 7.47 9.84 -12.61
N PHE A 217 7.94 9.12 -11.60
CA PHE A 217 8.69 9.72 -10.49
C PHE A 217 10.00 10.34 -10.98
N LYS A 218 10.35 11.51 -10.43
CA LYS A 218 11.63 12.21 -10.71
C LYS A 218 12.76 11.75 -9.80
N SER A 219 12.64 10.59 -9.18
CA SER A 219 13.76 9.93 -8.52
C SER A 219 14.83 9.58 -9.54
N LYS A 220 16.09 9.88 -9.18
CA LYS A 220 17.27 9.48 -9.97
C LYS A 220 17.69 8.02 -9.73
N ASP A 221 17.08 7.38 -8.74
CA ASP A 221 17.44 6.06 -8.25
C ASP A 221 16.14 5.29 -8.03
N LYS A 222 15.78 4.51 -9.04
CA LYS A 222 14.55 3.71 -9.08
C LYS A 222 14.95 2.26 -9.24
N THR A 223 14.54 1.43 -8.29
CA THR A 223 14.64 -0.02 -8.37
C THR A 223 13.23 -0.58 -8.50
N PHE A 224 12.97 -1.36 -9.54
CA PHE A 224 11.69 -2.01 -9.77
C PHE A 224 11.89 -3.53 -9.75
N ILE A 225 11.03 -4.24 -9.02
CA ILE A 225 11.11 -5.69 -8.85
C ILE A 225 9.72 -6.27 -9.08
N VAL A 226 9.62 -7.25 -9.98
CA VAL A 226 8.38 -8.02 -10.17
C VAL A 226 8.57 -9.38 -9.49
N SER A 227 7.88 -9.63 -8.40
CA SER A 227 7.85 -10.97 -7.78
C SER A 227 6.88 -11.86 -8.54
N GLU A 228 7.18 -13.15 -8.68
CA GLU A 228 6.15 -14.12 -9.08
C GLU A 228 5.02 -14.18 -8.03
N SER A 229 3.90 -14.81 -8.43
CA SER A 229 2.64 -14.94 -7.67
C SER A 229 1.79 -13.66 -7.62
N GLY A 230 0.71 -13.69 -6.83
CA GLY A 230 -0.26 -12.60 -6.74
C GLY A 230 -0.06 -11.68 -5.53
N HIS A 231 -0.88 -10.64 -5.44
CA HIS A 231 -0.80 -9.50 -4.50
C HIS A 231 -0.16 -9.78 -3.14
N ILE A 232 -0.67 -10.79 -2.41
CA ILE A 232 -0.20 -11.11 -1.06
C ILE A 232 0.95 -12.12 -1.08
N ALA A 233 0.81 -13.20 -1.87
CA ALA A 233 1.77 -14.30 -1.86
C ALA A 233 3.14 -13.93 -2.45
N GLY A 234 3.17 -12.99 -3.41
CA GLY A 234 4.43 -12.46 -3.96
C GLY A 234 5.13 -11.49 -3.01
N ILE A 235 4.38 -10.65 -2.27
CA ILE A 235 4.96 -9.75 -1.27
C ILE A 235 5.40 -10.52 -0.01
N ILE A 236 4.54 -11.39 0.53
CA ILE A 236 4.80 -12.19 1.72
C ILE A 236 5.47 -13.52 1.31
N ASN A 237 6.69 -13.42 0.81
CA ASN A 237 7.51 -14.57 0.40
C ASN A 237 8.79 -14.68 1.26
N PRO A 238 8.76 -15.34 2.42
CA PRO A 238 9.93 -15.48 3.27
C PRO A 238 11.06 -16.28 2.59
N PRO A 239 12.33 -15.81 2.60
CA PRO A 239 13.46 -16.48 1.97
C PRO A 239 13.67 -17.94 2.42
N SER A 240 13.33 -18.24 3.68
CA SER A 240 13.44 -19.59 4.25
C SER A 240 12.53 -20.62 3.59
N LYS A 241 11.45 -20.18 2.91
CA LYS A 241 10.50 -21.07 2.23
C LYS A 241 10.97 -21.49 0.84
N LYS A 242 11.95 -20.80 0.24
CA LYS A 242 12.51 -21.08 -1.10
C LYS A 242 11.43 -21.34 -2.15
N LYS A 243 10.44 -20.45 -2.19
CA LYS A 243 9.36 -20.48 -3.18
C LYS A 243 9.50 -19.30 -4.13
N TYR A 244 9.00 -19.51 -5.34
CA TYR A 244 8.90 -18.51 -6.38
C TYR A 244 10.25 -17.94 -6.85
N GLY A 245 10.20 -16.96 -7.74
CA GLY A 245 11.30 -16.11 -8.15
C GLY A 245 10.89 -14.64 -8.25
N HIS A 246 11.82 -13.81 -8.72
CA HIS A 246 11.57 -12.40 -8.99
C HIS A 246 12.42 -11.92 -10.16
N TYR A 247 11.92 -10.89 -10.85
CA TYR A 247 12.52 -10.28 -12.02
C TYR A 247 13.06 -8.90 -11.68
N THR A 248 14.23 -8.57 -12.21
CA THR A 248 14.80 -7.22 -12.13
C THR A 248 15.40 -6.80 -13.45
N ASN A 249 15.35 -5.50 -13.74
CA ASN A 249 15.98 -4.92 -14.90
C ASN A 249 16.49 -3.52 -14.54
N ASP A 250 17.76 -3.26 -14.85
CA ASP A 250 18.45 -1.98 -14.60
C ASP A 250 18.31 -1.00 -15.79
N GLY A 251 17.60 -1.40 -16.84
CA GLY A 251 17.28 -0.59 -18.02
C GLY A 251 16.34 0.59 -17.73
N PRO A 252 16.19 1.50 -18.70
CA PRO A 252 15.30 2.64 -18.56
C PRO A 252 13.84 2.19 -18.40
N MET A 253 13.10 2.88 -17.53
CA MET A 253 11.67 2.61 -17.35
C MET A 253 10.85 3.33 -18.42
N GLU A 254 10.64 2.69 -19.57
CA GLU A 254 9.89 3.24 -20.71
C GLU A 254 8.63 2.43 -20.98
N ASP A 255 8.79 1.17 -21.39
CA ASP A 255 7.70 0.24 -21.73
C ASP A 255 7.72 -0.95 -20.76
N PRO A 256 6.60 -1.30 -20.10
CA PRO A 256 6.59 -2.36 -19.10
C PRO A 256 6.88 -3.73 -19.73
N GLU A 257 6.32 -4.03 -20.90
CA GLU A 257 6.51 -5.30 -21.60
C GLU A 257 7.97 -5.53 -21.98
N ALA A 258 8.60 -4.54 -22.63
CA ALA A 258 10.02 -4.58 -22.96
C ALA A 258 10.90 -4.65 -21.71
N TRP A 259 10.49 -3.99 -20.62
CA TRP A 259 11.19 -4.10 -19.33
C TRP A 259 11.18 -5.53 -18.80
N LEU A 260 10.05 -6.23 -18.87
CA LEU A 260 9.95 -7.62 -18.41
C LEU A 260 10.67 -8.59 -19.36
N GLU A 261 10.58 -8.38 -20.67
CA GLU A 261 11.29 -9.19 -21.67
C GLU A 261 12.82 -9.11 -21.49
N GLY A 262 13.33 -7.93 -21.14
CA GLY A 262 14.74 -7.71 -20.84
C GLY A 262 15.16 -7.99 -19.39
N ALA A 263 14.25 -8.48 -18.54
CA ALA A 263 14.54 -8.66 -17.12
C ALA A 263 15.32 -9.95 -16.82
N ASP A 264 16.24 -9.85 -15.87
CA ASP A 264 16.92 -11.00 -15.29
C ASP A 264 16.00 -11.70 -14.29
N TYR A 265 15.84 -13.01 -14.47
CA TYR A 265 15.17 -13.86 -13.50
C TYR A 265 16.10 -14.25 -12.35
N HIS A 266 15.58 -14.19 -11.13
CA HIS A 266 16.25 -14.62 -9.92
C HIS A 266 15.38 -15.59 -9.13
N GLU A 267 15.92 -16.78 -8.86
CA GLU A 267 15.24 -17.77 -8.02
C GLU A 267 15.13 -17.29 -6.57
N GLY A 268 13.96 -17.51 -5.96
CA GLY A 268 13.68 -17.22 -4.56
C GLY A 268 13.15 -15.82 -4.29
N SER A 269 13.00 -15.53 -2.99
CA SER A 269 12.44 -14.28 -2.48
C SER A 269 13.25 -13.04 -2.89
N TRP A 270 12.55 -11.95 -3.18
CA TRP A 270 13.13 -10.63 -3.41
C TRP A 270 13.60 -9.93 -2.13
N TRP A 271 13.21 -10.40 -0.93
CA TRP A 271 13.52 -9.75 0.35
C TRP A 271 15.02 -9.49 0.56
N PRO A 272 15.95 -10.43 0.25
CA PRO A 272 17.39 -10.19 0.42
C PRO A 272 17.92 -9.09 -0.51
N ARG A 273 17.32 -8.94 -1.71
CA ARG A 273 17.65 -7.85 -2.64
C ARG A 273 17.19 -6.51 -2.07
N TRP A 274 15.96 -6.44 -1.56
CA TRP A 274 15.47 -5.22 -0.90
C TRP A 274 16.26 -4.89 0.36
N GLU A 275 16.64 -5.87 1.18
CA GLU A 275 17.52 -5.68 2.33
C GLU A 275 18.87 -5.07 1.91
N SER A 276 19.49 -5.59 0.84
CA SER A 276 20.74 -5.07 0.29
C SER A 276 20.61 -3.63 -0.19
N TRP A 277 19.49 -3.30 -0.87
CA TRP A 277 19.16 -1.94 -1.28
C TRP A 277 18.98 -1.02 -0.06
N LEU A 278 18.21 -1.45 0.95
CA LEU A 278 17.90 -0.67 2.13
C LEU A 278 19.14 -0.44 3.01
N LYS A 279 20.02 -1.44 3.15
CA LYS A 279 21.25 -1.36 3.95
C LYS A 279 22.14 -0.19 3.57
N LYS A 280 22.23 0.16 2.28
CA LYS A 280 22.99 1.33 1.79
C LYS A 280 22.40 2.66 2.25
N ARG A 281 21.16 2.67 2.74
CA ARG A 281 20.37 3.83 3.13
C ARG A 281 19.99 3.84 4.62
N SER A 282 20.47 2.86 5.39
CA SER A 282 20.19 2.72 6.83
C SER A 282 21.34 3.15 7.74
N GLY A 283 22.37 3.80 7.18
CA GLY A 283 23.50 4.30 7.97
C GLY A 283 24.35 3.21 8.61
N LYS A 284 25.12 3.58 9.65
CA LYS A 284 25.95 2.64 10.41
C LYS A 284 25.09 1.85 11.39
N LYS A 285 25.51 0.62 11.70
CA LYS A 285 24.90 -0.15 12.79
C LYS A 285 25.14 0.55 14.13
N VAL A 286 24.11 0.58 14.95
CA VAL A 286 24.12 1.08 16.33
C VAL A 286 23.61 0.00 17.28
N PRO A 287 23.86 0.09 18.60
CA PRO A 287 23.22 -0.79 19.57
C PRO A 287 21.69 -0.79 19.40
N ALA A 288 21.07 -1.94 19.65
CA ALA A 288 19.62 -2.07 19.55
C ALA A 288 18.94 -1.11 20.54
N ARG A 289 17.93 -0.37 20.04
CA ARG A 289 17.15 0.56 20.86
C ARG A 289 16.17 -0.23 21.74
N ILE A 290 15.95 0.23 22.96
CA ILE A 290 14.94 -0.29 23.87
C ILE A 290 13.70 0.59 23.73
N PRO A 291 12.52 0.02 23.41
CA PRO A 291 11.29 0.81 23.35
C PRO A 291 10.90 1.36 24.72
N GLY A 292 10.52 2.64 24.76
CA GLY A 292 10.03 3.28 25.97
C GLY A 292 11.06 4.15 26.68
N ASP A 293 10.68 5.39 27.00
CA ASP A 293 11.37 6.27 27.94
C ASP A 293 10.36 7.20 28.64
N GLU A 294 10.83 8.16 29.45
CA GLU A 294 9.95 9.12 30.15
C GLU A 294 9.13 10.01 29.20
N SER A 295 9.68 10.33 28.03
CA SER A 295 9.02 11.17 27.02
C SER A 295 8.10 10.38 26.09
N HIS A 296 8.37 9.09 25.89
CA HIS A 296 7.57 8.17 25.07
C HIS A 296 7.36 6.85 25.83
N PRO A 297 6.48 6.81 26.85
CA PRO A 297 6.26 5.61 27.63
C PRO A 297 5.63 4.50 26.79
N VAL A 298 5.96 3.24 27.09
CA VAL A 298 5.30 2.09 26.46
C VAL A 298 3.85 2.04 26.92
N LEU A 299 2.92 2.21 25.97
CA LEU A 299 1.48 2.25 26.26
C LEU A 299 0.91 0.85 26.53
N CYS A 300 1.28 -0.13 25.71
CA CYS A 300 0.89 -1.53 25.87
C CYS A 300 1.81 -2.43 25.03
N PRO A 301 1.85 -3.76 25.30
CA PRO A 301 2.51 -4.71 24.42
C PRO A 301 1.88 -4.71 23.02
N ALA A 302 2.70 -4.97 22.00
CA ALA A 302 2.20 -5.31 20.66
C ALA A 302 1.28 -6.56 20.75
N PRO A 303 0.21 -6.64 19.94
CA PRO A 303 -0.05 -5.85 18.74
C PRO A 303 -0.86 -4.57 18.97
N GLY A 304 -1.06 -4.16 20.23
CA GLY A 304 -1.85 -2.97 20.58
C GLY A 304 -3.36 -3.23 20.59
N THR A 305 -4.15 -2.17 20.62
CA THR A 305 -5.61 -2.25 20.76
C THR A 305 -6.38 -1.94 19.49
N TYR A 306 -5.81 -1.16 18.56
CA TYR A 306 -6.50 -0.74 17.32
C TYR A 306 -6.77 -1.92 16.39
N VAL A 307 -5.77 -2.78 16.20
CA VAL A 307 -5.89 -4.00 15.36
C VAL A 307 -6.87 -5.03 15.94
N LEU A 308 -7.24 -4.93 17.22
CA LEU A 308 -8.20 -5.84 17.86
C LEU A 308 -9.65 -5.33 17.75
N ARG A 309 -9.88 -4.15 17.16
CA ARG A 309 -11.23 -3.61 16.97
C ARG A 309 -11.94 -4.33 15.82
N SER A 310 -12.82 -5.26 16.18
CA SER A 310 -13.70 -5.94 15.23
C SER A 310 -14.85 -5.05 14.78
N THR A 311 -15.23 -5.15 13.50
CA THR A 311 -16.52 -4.67 13.01
C THR A 311 -17.61 -5.55 13.66
N LYS A 312 -18.32 -5.04 14.67
CA LYS A 312 -19.49 -5.74 15.19
C LYS A 312 -20.53 -5.80 14.07
N ILE A 313 -20.83 -7.02 13.61
CA ILE A 313 -21.98 -7.34 12.75
C ILE A 313 -23.26 -7.16 13.55
#